data_AF-A0A7C7A3M0-F1
#
_entry.id   AF-A0A7C7A3M0-F1
#
_cell.length_a   1.000
_cell.length_b   1.000
_cell.length_c   1.000
_cell.angle_alpha   90.00
_cell.angle_beta   90.00
_cell.angle_gamma   90.00
#
_symmetry.space_group_name_H-M   'P 1'
#
loop_
_entity.id
_entity.type
_entity.pdbx_description
1 polymer ?
#
loop_
_entity_poly.entity_id
_entity_poly.type
_entity_poly.pdbx_seq_one_letter_code
_entity_poly.pdbx_strand_id
1 'polypeptide(L)'
;MLKQMLYAGIGLATVTKEKAEEVIAELIKKGEMSKEEGKDVLNTLMNRMQEESEKLKQKINEQVENTITSMNLVRKSELDEVLEKLAELEKRFEEIRSEKEV
;
A
#
# COMPACT_ATOMS: atom_id res chain seq x y z
N MET A 1 -10.75 -6.63 -14.66
CA MET A 1 -9.94 -6.27 -13.47
C MET A 1 -10.72 -5.39 -12.50
N LEU A 2 -11.08 -4.14 -12.85
CA LEU A 2 -11.76 -3.22 -11.92
C LEU A 2 -13.06 -3.74 -11.30
N LYS A 3 -13.95 -4.36 -12.09
CA LYS A 3 -15.18 -4.98 -11.58
C LYS A 3 -14.89 -6.05 -10.52
N GLN A 4 -13.87 -6.88 -10.73
CA GLN A 4 -13.49 -7.94 -9.80
C GLN A 4 -12.91 -7.36 -8.50
N MET A 5 -12.08 -6.30 -8.58
CA MET A 5 -11.61 -5.57 -7.40
C MET A 5 -12.76 -4.92 -6.61
N LEU A 6 -13.75 -4.35 -7.31
CA LEU A 6 -14.91 -3.75 -6.67
C LEU A 6 -15.76 -4.80 -5.95
N TYR A 7 -16.05 -5.94 -6.59
CA TYR A 7 -16.77 -7.05 -5.94
C TYR A 7 -15.99 -7.64 -4.76
N ALA A 8 -14.67 -7.79 -4.89
CA ALA A 8 -13.81 -8.21 -3.78
C ALA A 8 -13.82 -7.20 -2.63
N GLY A 9 -13.79 -5.90 -2.93
CA GLY A 9 -13.88 -4.83 -1.93
C GLY A 9 -15.21 -4.83 -1.19
N ILE A 10 -16.33 -5.06 -1.89
CA ILE A 10 -17.66 -5.20 -1.28
C ILE A 10 -17.73 -6.45 -0.39
N GLY A 11 -17.20 -7.59 -0.87
CA GLY A 11 -17.16 -8.83 -0.12
C GLY A 11 -16.31 -8.73 1.16
N LEU A 12 -15.13 -8.09 1.06
CA LEU A 12 -14.25 -7.83 2.21
C LEU A 12 -14.84 -6.80 3.18
N ALA A 13 -15.51 -5.76 2.67
CA ALA A 13 -16.21 -4.78 3.51
C ALA A 13 -17.39 -5.39 4.30
N THR A 14 -17.89 -6.56 3.87
CA THR A 14 -18.93 -7.31 4.59
C THR A 14 -18.35 -8.13 5.75
N VAL A 15 -17.05 -8.49 5.69
CA VAL A 15 -16.33 -9.21 6.74
C VAL A 15 -15.67 -8.20 7.68
N THR A 16 -16.49 -7.55 8.51
CA THR A 16 -16.00 -6.64 9.55
C THR A 16 -15.77 -7.38 10.86
N LYS A 17 -15.08 -6.72 11.80
CA LYS A 17 -14.88 -7.24 13.16
C LYS A 17 -16.22 -7.54 13.83
N GLU A 18 -17.20 -6.65 13.67
CA GLU A 18 -18.55 -6.80 14.23
C GLU A 18 -19.24 -8.04 13.66
N LYS A 19 -19.09 -8.32 12.36
CA LYS A 19 -19.67 -9.51 11.75
C LYS A 19 -19.02 -10.80 12.25
N ALA A 20 -17.69 -10.78 12.45
CA ALA A 20 -16.97 -11.91 13.03
C ALA A 20 -17.40 -12.16 14.48
N GLU A 21 -17.54 -11.10 15.29
CA GLU A 21 -18.04 -11.17 16.66
C GLU A 21 -19.45 -11.75 16.74
N GLU A 22 -20.35 -11.33 15.84
CA GLU A 22 -21.72 -11.85 15.75
C GLU A 22 -21.74 -13.36 15.46
N VAL A 23 -20.97 -13.81 14.46
CA VAL A 23 -20.90 -15.24 14.09
C VAL A 23 -20.33 -16.07 15.25
N ILE A 24 -19.28 -15.58 15.91
CA ILE A 24 -18.69 -16.27 17.06
C ILE A 24 -19.69 -16.33 18.23
N ALA A 25 -20.42 -15.25 18.49
CA ALA A 25 -21.45 -15.21 19.52
C ALA A 25 -22.59 -16.21 19.24
N GLU A 26 -22.98 -16.40 17.98
CA GLU A 26 -23.96 -17.41 17.59
C GLU A 26 -23.46 -18.85 17.85
N LEU A 27 -22.20 -19.14 17.51
CA LEU A 27 -21.59 -20.45 17.76
C LEU A 27 -21.52 -20.76 19.26
N ILE A 28 -21.18 -19.75 20.08
CA ILE A 28 -21.20 -19.88 21.53
C ILE A 28 -22.62 -20.15 22.04
N LYS A 29 -23.61 -19.42 21.52
CA LYS A 29 -25.03 -19.59 21.92
C LYS A 29 -25.57 -20.98 21.56
N LYS A 30 -25.13 -21.56 20.45
CA LYS A 30 -25.48 -22.93 20.03
C LYS A 30 -24.75 -24.00 20.83
N GLY A 31 -23.79 -23.62 21.69
CA GLY A 31 -22.95 -24.57 22.44
C GLY A 31 -21.91 -25.27 21.58
N GLU A 32 -21.68 -24.79 20.35
CA GLU A 32 -20.70 -25.34 19.40
C GLU A 32 -19.28 -24.84 19.69
N MET A 33 -19.15 -23.83 20.56
CA MET A 33 -17.89 -23.19 20.92
C MET A 33 -17.96 -22.62 22.33
N SER A 34 -16.88 -22.69 23.11
CA SER A 34 -16.78 -22.00 24.39
C SER A 34 -16.47 -20.51 24.21
N LYS A 35 -16.72 -19.71 25.25
CA LYS A 35 -16.37 -18.27 25.24
C LYS A 35 -14.87 -18.02 25.09
N GLU A 36 -14.04 -18.94 25.59
CA GLU A 36 -12.58 -18.83 25.55
C GLU A 36 -12.07 -19.12 24.14
N GLU A 37 -12.53 -20.22 23.54
CA GLU A 37 -12.23 -20.55 22.13
C GLU A 37 -12.69 -19.45 21.17
N GLY A 38 -13.87 -18.86 21.39
CA GLY A 38 -14.37 -17.77 20.55
C GLY A 38 -13.48 -16.53 20.59
N LYS A 39 -12.92 -16.19 21.76
CA LYS A 39 -11.96 -15.07 21.87
C LYS A 39 -10.66 -15.37 21.13
N ASP A 40 -10.14 -16.59 21.25
CA ASP A 40 -8.91 -16.99 20.57
C ASP A 40 -9.07 -17.01 19.05
N VAL A 41 -10.21 -17.50 18.55
CA VAL A 41 -10.55 -17.48 17.13
C VAL A 41 -10.65 -16.05 16.61
N LEU A 42 -11.35 -15.16 17.34
CA LEU A 42 -11.46 -13.76 16.96
C LEU A 42 -10.09 -13.08 16.90
N ASN A 43 -9.26 -13.26 17.93
CA ASN A 43 -7.93 -12.67 17.99
C ASN A 43 -7.03 -13.18 16.85
N THR A 44 -7.06 -14.49 16.58
CA THR A 44 -6.31 -15.11 15.48
C THR A 44 -6.75 -14.55 14.13
N LEU A 45 -8.06 -14.39 13.93
CA LEU A 45 -8.61 -13.82 12.70
C LEU A 45 -8.16 -12.37 12.51
N MET A 46 -8.24 -11.54 13.55
CA MET A 46 -7.81 -10.13 13.49
C MET A 46 -6.31 -10.01 13.19
N ASN A 47 -5.47 -10.79 13.87
CA ASN A 47 -4.02 -10.78 13.64
C ASN A 47 -3.68 -11.19 12.21
N ARG A 48 -4.31 -12.24 11.71
CA ARG A 48 -4.11 -12.70 10.32
C ARG A 48 -4.59 -11.68 9.30
N MET A 49 -5.72 -11.03 9.54
CA MET A 49 -6.22 -9.96 8.67
C MET A 49 -5.23 -8.79 8.59
N GLN A 50 -4.63 -8.42 9.72
CA GLN A 50 -3.64 -7.35 9.75
C GLN A 50 -2.38 -7.72 8.94
N GLU A 51 -1.84 -8.91 9.15
CA GLU A 51 -0.68 -9.41 8.42
C GLU A 51 -0.93 -9.48 6.89
N GLU A 52 -2.08 -10.02 6.48
CA GLU A 52 -2.42 -10.13 5.07
C GLU A 52 -2.73 -8.76 4.43
N SER A 53 -3.28 -7.82 5.18
CA SER A 53 -3.48 -6.43 4.74
C SER A 53 -2.15 -5.73 4.46
N GLU A 54 -1.15 -5.91 5.33
CA GLU A 54 0.19 -5.36 5.15
C GLU A 54 0.89 -5.96 3.93
N LYS A 55 0.87 -7.29 3.77
CA LYS A 55 1.40 -7.98 2.58
C LYS A 55 0.72 -7.51 1.29
N LEU A 56 -0.60 -7.32 1.32
CA LEU A 56 -1.36 -6.84 0.17
C LEU A 56 -0.95 -5.40 -0.21
N LYS A 57 -0.81 -4.50 0.78
CA LYS A 57 -0.34 -3.13 0.55
C LYS A 57 1.06 -3.13 -0.10
N GLN A 58 1.97 -3.94 0.41
CA GLN A 58 3.32 -4.04 -0.15
C GLN A 58 3.27 -4.52 -1.61
N LYS A 59 2.54 -5.60 -1.91
CA LYS A 59 2.39 -6.10 -3.29
C LYS A 59 1.77 -5.07 -4.23
N ILE A 60 0.78 -4.32 -3.76
CA ILE A 60 0.17 -3.25 -4.56
C ILE A 60 1.21 -2.17 -4.86
N ASN A 61 1.97 -1.71 -3.86
CA ASN A 61 2.99 -0.70 -4.05
C ASN A 61 4.07 -1.16 -5.05
N GLU A 62 4.59 -2.37 -4.88
CA GLU A 62 5.56 -2.98 -5.79
C GLU A 62 5.00 -3.08 -7.22
N GLN A 63 3.76 -3.52 -7.38
CA GLN A 63 3.12 -3.63 -8.70
C GLN A 63 2.92 -2.26 -9.36
N VAL A 64 2.53 -1.24 -8.59
CA VAL A 64 2.38 0.13 -9.08
C VAL A 64 3.74 0.70 -9.50
N GLU A 65 4.75 0.54 -8.66
CA GLU A 65 6.13 0.96 -8.95
C GLU A 65 6.66 0.29 -10.23
N ASN A 66 6.53 -1.03 -10.34
CA ASN A 66 6.93 -1.76 -11.54
C ASN A 66 6.20 -1.28 -12.79
N THR A 67 4.91 -0.96 -12.66
CA THR A 67 4.10 -0.45 -13.79
C THR A 67 4.60 0.92 -14.24
N ILE A 68 4.84 1.85 -13.30
CA ILE A 68 5.37 3.19 -13.59
C ILE A 68 6.72 3.09 -14.31
N THR A 69 7.65 2.29 -13.76
CA THR A 69 8.97 2.06 -14.37
C THR A 69 8.86 1.44 -15.76
N SER A 70 7.97 0.46 -15.95
CA SER A 70 7.77 -0.20 -17.26
C SER A 70 7.21 0.72 -18.34
N MET A 71 6.52 1.79 -17.95
CA MET A 71 5.97 2.80 -18.86
C MET A 71 6.99 3.90 -19.19
N ASN A 72 8.25 3.78 -18.76
CA ASN A 72 9.30 4.78 -18.87
C ASN A 72 8.89 6.14 -18.27
N LEU A 73 8.03 6.10 -17.24
CA LEU A 73 7.57 7.28 -16.50
C LEU A 73 8.53 7.51 -15.33
N VAL A 74 9.15 8.70 -15.30
CA VAL A 74 10.02 9.10 -14.19
C VAL A 74 9.21 9.56 -12.99
N ARG A 75 9.70 9.30 -11.77
CA ARG A 75 9.11 9.89 -10.57
C ARG A 75 9.37 11.38 -10.57
N LYS A 76 8.44 12.15 -9.99
CA LYS A 76 8.62 13.60 -9.82
C LYS A 76 9.93 13.94 -9.09
N SER A 77 10.25 13.21 -8.02
CA SER A 77 11.48 13.41 -7.25
C SER A 77 12.76 13.21 -8.08
N GLU A 78 12.76 12.24 -8.99
CA GLU A 78 13.89 11.97 -9.88
C GLU A 78 14.04 13.09 -10.92
N LEU A 79 12.92 13.62 -11.43
CA LEU A 79 12.93 14.78 -12.32
C LEU A 79 13.42 16.04 -11.60
N ASP A 80 12.96 16.28 -10.37
CA ASP A 80 13.37 17.43 -9.57
C ASP A 80 14.90 17.41 -9.31
N GLU A 81 15.47 16.22 -9.02
CA GLU A 81 16.92 16.04 -8.85
C GLU A 81 17.71 16.36 -10.14
N VAL A 82 17.19 15.95 -11.30
CA VAL A 82 17.82 16.26 -12.59
C VAL A 82 17.77 17.76 -12.88
N LEU A 83 16.65 18.43 -12.58
CA LEU A 83 16.52 19.88 -12.76
C LEU A 83 17.47 20.67 -11.85
N GLU A 84 17.66 20.23 -10.61
CA GLU A 84 18.63 20.85 -9.69
C GLU A 84 20.07 20.74 -10.21
N LYS A 85 20.47 19.54 -10.65
CA LYS A 85 21.79 19.32 -11.26
C LYS A 85 21.99 20.14 -12.54
N LEU A 86 20.93 20.31 -13.34
CA LEU A 86 20.96 21.13 -14.53
C LEU A 86 21.20 22.61 -14.18
N ALA A 87 20.49 23.13 -13.19
CA ALA A 87 20.66 24.51 -12.73
C ALA A 87 22.08 24.76 -12.18
N GLU A 88 22.65 23.81 -11.43
CA GLU A 88 24.03 23.90 -10.96
C GLU A 88 25.03 23.92 -12.13
N LEU A 89 24.81 23.07 -13.13
CA LEU A 89 25.67 23.01 -14.31
C LEU A 89 25.58 24.29 -15.14
N GLU A 90 24.39 24.84 -15.32
CA GLU A 90 24.15 26.13 -16.00
C GLU A 90 24.93 27.25 -15.30
N LYS A 91 24.84 27.33 -13.97
CA LYS A 91 25.58 28.31 -13.17
C LYS A 91 27.10 28.18 -13.35
N ARG A 92 27.64 26.97 -13.24
CA ARG A 92 29.09 26.72 -13.43
C ARG A 92 29.54 27.03 -14.85
N PHE A 93 28.69 26.80 -15.84
CA PHE A 93 28.98 27.14 -17.23
C PHE A 93 29.06 28.66 -17.44
N GLU A 94 28.16 29.42 -16.82
CA GLU A 94 28.20 30.89 -16.84
C GLU A 94 29.46 31.44 -16.14
N GLU A 95 29.84 30.89 -14.99
CA GLU A 95 31.07 31.26 -14.27
C GLU A 95 32.31 31.05 -15.16
N ILE A 96 32.47 29.87 -15.75
CA ILE A 96 33.61 29.55 -16.65
C ILE A 96 33.62 30.46 -17.88
N ARG A 97 32.45 30.77 -18.45
CA ARG A 97 32.34 31.68 -19.60
C ARG A 97 32.78 33.09 -19.21
N SER A 98 32.37 33.58 -18.05
CA SER A 98 32.72 34.91 -17.55
C SER A 98 34.23 35.05 -17.25
N GLU A 99 34.88 33.97 -16.79
CA GLU A 99 36.34 33.95 -16.57
C GLU A 99 37.16 33.91 -17.87
N LYS A 100 36.59 33.46 -18.99
CA LYS A 100 37.25 33.43 -20.30
C LYS A 100 37.12 34.72 -21.12
N GLU A 101 36.16 35.59 -20.77
CA GLU A 101 35.94 36.87 -21.44
C GLU A 101 36.68 38.06 -20.76
N VAL A 102 37.41 37.79 -19.66
CA VAL A 102 38.34 38.72 -18.97
C VAL A 102 39.79 38.38 -19.32
#